data_AF-I2JEH8-F1
#
_entry.id   AF-I2JEH8-F1
#
_cell.length_a   1.000
_cell.length_b   1.000
_cell.length_c   1.000
_cell.angle_alpha   90.00
_cell.angle_beta   90.00
_cell.angle_gamma   90.00
#
_symmetry.space_group_name_H-M   'P 1'
#
loop_
_entity.id
_entity.type
_entity.pdbx_description
1 polymer ?
#
loop_
_entity_poly.entity_id
_entity_poly.type
_entity_poly.pdbx_seq_one_letter_code
_entity_poly.pdbx_strand_id
1 'polypeptide(L)'
;MDSAPPKKDGLPSESEVARYLRNHPGFFLNNEDILSELKLTHQTGKVVNLAERQVEILRERNMDMRSRLSKLLDNATRNDQLFERSKNLILTLIESKRAEELSNNLCRNLVSDFEDIDYASLILFADPNRVGSSVLRVVSPEQAQQQIGSLLRGKKAICGVLRPEELSFLFGQHADHIGSAALMPVQAGNIDGVIAIASKNPQHFKSSMGTLFLEYIAEVVNRCLPKLMKGPFL
;
A
#
# COMPACT_ATOMS: atom_id res chain seq x y z
N MET A 1 -47.25 22.89 -2.80
CA MET A 1 -48.12 22.63 -1.63
C MET A 1 -47.52 21.43 -0.93
N ASP A 2 -46.80 21.67 0.17
CA ASP A 2 -46.52 20.61 1.14
C ASP A 2 -46.52 21.28 2.52
N SER A 3 -47.63 21.08 3.23
CA SER A 3 -48.00 21.78 4.45
C SER A 3 -47.38 21.08 5.65
N ALA A 4 -46.46 21.77 6.32
CA ALA A 4 -45.99 21.40 7.65
C ALA A 4 -47.18 21.31 8.64
N PRO A 5 -47.21 20.32 9.54
CA PRO A 5 -48.33 20.14 10.46
C PRO A 5 -48.34 21.27 11.52
N PRO A 6 -49.52 21.62 12.06
CA PRO A 6 -49.68 22.75 12.96
C PRO A 6 -48.97 22.52 14.31
N LYS A 7 -48.28 23.55 14.80
CA LYS A 7 -47.68 23.59 16.15
C LYS A 7 -48.78 23.37 17.21
N LYS A 8 -48.70 22.26 17.94
CA LYS A 8 -49.47 22.06 19.18
C LYS A 8 -48.93 22.98 20.27
N ASP A 9 -49.87 23.53 21.03
CA ASP A 9 -49.77 24.55 22.07
C ASP A 9 -48.50 24.48 22.97
N GLY A 10 -47.82 25.62 23.09
CA GLY A 10 -46.91 25.98 24.21
C GLY A 10 -45.63 25.18 24.41
N LEU A 11 -45.45 24.03 23.75
CA LEU A 11 -44.30 23.16 23.94
C LEU A 11 -43.15 23.53 22.99
N PRO A 12 -41.91 23.63 23.48
CA PRO A 12 -40.76 23.90 22.62
C PRO A 12 -40.54 22.72 21.66
N SER A 13 -40.16 23.02 20.41
CA SER A 13 -39.80 21.98 19.45
C SER A 13 -38.51 21.27 19.87
N GLU A 14 -38.28 20.03 19.41
CA GLU A 14 -37.04 19.28 19.71
C GLU A 14 -35.77 20.07 19.35
N SER A 15 -35.83 20.81 18.24
CA SER A 15 -34.71 21.65 17.80
C SER A 15 -34.44 22.84 18.75
N GLU A 16 -35.48 23.41 19.33
CA GLU A 16 -35.40 24.50 20.31
C GLU A 16 -34.86 23.98 21.66
N VAL A 17 -35.33 22.81 22.12
CA VAL A 17 -34.81 22.14 23.33
C VAL A 17 -33.34 21.77 23.17
N ALA A 18 -32.96 21.17 22.04
CA ALA A 18 -31.56 20.82 21.77
C ALA A 18 -30.65 22.05 21.71
N ARG A 19 -31.11 23.15 21.10
CA ARG A 19 -30.36 24.42 21.06
C ARG A 19 -30.22 25.02 22.46
N TYR A 20 -31.28 24.99 23.27
CA TYR A 20 -31.24 25.48 24.64
C TYR A 20 -30.24 24.69 25.50
N LEU A 21 -30.30 23.36 25.48
CA LEU A 21 -29.37 22.51 26.24
C LEU A 21 -27.90 22.67 25.79
N ARG A 22 -27.64 22.91 24.50
CA ARG A 22 -26.28 23.22 24.01
C ARG A 22 -25.75 24.56 24.53
N ASN A 23 -26.62 25.56 24.63
CA ASN A 23 -26.24 26.91 25.09
C ASN A 23 -26.17 27.01 26.62
N HIS A 24 -26.75 26.04 27.35
CA HIS A 24 -26.75 25.98 28.81
C HIS A 24 -26.19 24.64 29.32
N PRO A 25 -24.87 24.37 29.16
CA PRO A 25 -24.27 23.08 29.53
C PRO A 25 -24.34 22.75 31.03
N GLY A 26 -24.49 23.76 31.90
CA GLY A 26 -24.69 23.59 33.34
C GLY A 26 -26.15 23.33 33.76
N PHE A 27 -27.10 23.25 32.84
CA PHE A 27 -28.53 23.07 33.14
C PHE A 27 -28.79 21.90 34.09
N PHE A 28 -28.10 20.77 33.90
CA PHE A 28 -28.25 19.58 34.73
C PHE A 28 -27.54 19.63 36.08
N LEU A 29 -26.59 20.55 36.28
CA LEU A 29 -25.98 20.78 37.60
C LEU A 29 -26.98 21.46 38.55
N ASN A 30 -27.87 22.29 38.00
CA ASN A 30 -28.89 23.00 38.76
C ASN A 30 -30.21 22.22 38.85
N ASN A 31 -30.33 21.08 38.18
CA ASN A 31 -31.53 20.24 38.10
C ASN A 31 -31.11 18.75 38.10
N GLU A 32 -30.44 18.33 39.17
CA GLU A 32 -29.91 16.95 39.32
C GLU A 32 -31.03 15.90 39.43
N ASP A 33 -32.19 16.30 39.94
CA ASP A 33 -33.43 15.53 40.00
C ASP A 33 -33.87 15.08 38.60
N ILE A 34 -33.89 16.00 37.63
CA ILE A 34 -34.25 15.71 36.24
C ILE A 34 -33.26 14.72 35.60
N LEU A 35 -31.97 14.81 35.95
CA LEU A 35 -30.95 13.89 35.45
C LEU A 35 -31.20 12.45 35.90
N SER A 36 -31.65 12.27 37.15
CA SER A 36 -31.95 10.96 37.73
C SER A 36 -33.22 10.32 37.14
N GLU A 37 -34.14 11.14 36.66
CA GLU A 37 -35.38 10.72 36.01
C GLU A 37 -35.24 10.54 34.49
N LEU A 38 -34.14 11.04 33.90
CA LEU A 38 -33.90 11.00 32.45
C LEU A 38 -33.57 9.57 32.00
N LYS A 39 -34.62 8.86 31.56
CA LYS A 39 -34.55 7.50 31.07
C LYS A 39 -34.34 7.50 29.56
N LEU A 40 -33.16 7.11 29.10
CA LEU A 40 -32.94 6.85 27.68
C LEU A 40 -33.29 5.40 27.38
N THR A 41 -34.31 5.19 26.55
CA THR A 41 -34.71 3.85 26.11
C THR A 41 -33.82 3.44 24.92
N HIS A 42 -33.05 2.37 25.07
CA HIS A 42 -32.32 1.78 23.96
C HIS A 42 -33.29 1.14 22.95
N GLN A 43 -32.88 0.97 21.69
CA GLN A 43 -33.66 0.25 20.66
C GLN A 43 -33.97 -1.23 21.03
N THR A 44 -33.34 -1.75 22.11
CA THR A 44 -33.58 -3.09 22.68
C THR A 44 -34.42 -3.09 23.96
N GLY A 45 -34.99 -1.94 24.38
CA GLY A 45 -35.97 -1.85 25.47
C GLY A 45 -35.42 -1.75 26.90
N LYS A 46 -34.09 -1.70 27.10
CA LYS A 46 -33.50 -1.40 28.42
C LYS A 46 -33.41 0.11 28.64
N VAL A 47 -33.84 0.53 29.83
CA VAL A 47 -33.72 1.89 30.35
C VAL A 47 -32.36 2.03 31.05
N VAL A 48 -31.53 2.96 30.60
CA VAL A 48 -30.22 3.27 31.21
C VAL A 48 -30.14 4.74 31.60
N ASN A 49 -29.39 5.04 32.66
CA ASN A 49 -29.16 6.42 33.11
C ASN A 49 -28.24 7.15 32.11
N LEU A 50 -28.45 8.45 31.90
CA LEU A 50 -27.61 9.29 31.06
C LEU A 50 -26.10 9.19 31.40
N ALA A 51 -25.75 9.12 32.69
CA ALA A 51 -24.37 8.95 33.14
C ALA A 51 -23.77 7.59 32.71
N GLU A 52 -24.54 6.51 32.85
CA GLU A 52 -24.13 5.18 32.39
C GLU A 52 -23.93 5.16 30.86
N ARG A 53 -24.83 5.83 30.12
CA ARG A 53 -24.71 5.98 28.67
C ARG A 53 -23.49 6.79 28.26
N GLN A 54 -23.15 7.85 28.99
CA GLN A 54 -21.93 8.62 28.75
C GLN A 54 -20.67 7.77 29.01
N VAL A 55 -20.64 6.97 30.08
CA VAL A 55 -19.52 6.05 30.37
C VAL A 55 -19.39 4.98 29.29
N GLU A 56 -20.50 4.44 28.79
CA GLU A 56 -20.51 3.48 27.69
C GLU A 56 -19.92 4.07 26.40
N ILE A 57 -20.37 5.27 25.99
CA ILE A 57 -19.84 5.99 24.83
C ILE A 57 -18.33 6.29 25.00
N LEU A 58 -17.91 6.70 26.19
CA LEU A 58 -16.50 6.97 26.47
C LEU A 58 -15.66 5.69 26.38
N ARG A 59 -16.17 4.54 26.85
CA ARG A 59 -15.49 3.24 26.71
C ARG A 59 -15.38 2.82 25.25
N GLU A 60 -16.44 2.95 24.47
CA GLU A 60 -16.44 2.63 23.04
C GLU A 60 -15.42 3.50 22.29
N ARG A 61 -15.42 4.82 22.54
CA ARG A 61 -14.42 5.74 21.97
C ARG A 61 -13.00 5.40 22.42
N ASN A 62 -12.80 5.03 23.69
CA ASN A 62 -11.49 4.65 24.18
C ASN A 62 -10.98 3.38 23.47
N MET A 63 -11.86 2.39 23.25
CA MET A 63 -11.54 1.17 22.51
C MET A 63 -11.21 1.47 21.04
N ASP A 64 -11.99 2.31 20.36
CA ASP A 64 -11.70 2.74 18.98
C ASP A 64 -10.35 3.47 18.90
N MET A 65 -10.08 4.41 19.82
CA MET A 65 -8.79 5.12 19.89
C MET A 65 -7.62 4.15 20.11
N ARG A 66 -7.74 3.20 21.03
CA ARG A 66 -6.70 2.18 21.26
C ARG A 66 -6.48 1.32 20.03
N SER A 67 -7.55 0.90 19.34
CA SER A 67 -7.44 0.13 18.09
C SER A 67 -6.71 0.92 17.00
N ARG A 68 -7.04 2.21 16.83
CA ARG A 68 -6.34 3.08 15.86
C ARG A 68 -4.88 3.28 16.22
N LEU A 69 -4.57 3.49 17.50
CA LEU A 69 -3.20 3.63 17.97
C LEU A 69 -2.38 2.35 17.72
N SER A 70 -2.97 1.17 17.98
CA SER A 70 -2.34 -0.11 17.66
C SER A 70 -2.02 -0.20 16.17
N LYS A 71 -2.97 0.13 15.29
CA LYS A 71 -2.74 0.13 13.84
C LYS A 71 -1.63 1.08 13.41
N LEU A 72 -1.49 2.24 14.06
CA LEU A 72 -0.40 3.18 13.79
C LEU A 72 0.95 2.62 14.24
N LEU A 73 1.03 1.98 15.40
CA LEU A 73 2.25 1.33 15.87
C LEU A 73 2.65 0.15 14.96
N ASP A 74 1.68 -0.66 14.52
CA ASP A 74 1.92 -1.76 13.57
C ASP A 74 2.45 -1.23 12.23
N ASN A 75 1.87 -0.13 11.74
CA ASN A 75 2.36 0.55 10.53
C ASN A 75 3.78 1.11 10.73
N ALA A 76 4.06 1.72 11.88
CA ALA A 76 5.40 2.26 12.18
C ALA A 76 6.44 1.14 12.20
N THR A 77 6.15 0.04 12.87
CA THR A 77 7.03 -1.14 12.93
C THR A 77 7.30 -1.72 11.54
N ARG A 78 6.25 -1.86 10.71
CA ARG A 78 6.40 -2.31 9.31
C ARG A 78 7.22 -1.34 8.48
N ASN A 79 7.04 -0.03 8.66
CA ASN A 79 7.82 0.97 7.95
C ASN A 79 9.30 0.94 8.33
N ASP A 80 9.63 0.76 9.61
CA ASP A 80 11.02 0.63 10.09
C ASP A 80 11.69 -0.61 9.49
N GLN A 81 10.98 -1.75 9.47
CA GLN A 81 11.48 -2.97 8.82
C GLN A 81 11.69 -2.75 7.32
N LEU A 82 10.73 -2.13 6.63
CA LEU A 82 10.83 -1.80 5.22
C LEU A 82 12.05 -0.90 4.96
N PHE A 83 12.28 0.11 5.80
CA PHE A 83 13.41 1.02 5.69
C PHE A 83 14.74 0.27 5.84
N GLU A 84 14.91 -0.53 6.89
CA GLU A 84 16.17 -1.26 7.12
C GLU A 84 16.45 -2.30 6.02
N ARG A 85 15.43 -3.04 5.58
CA ARG A 85 15.53 -3.98 4.44
C ARG A 85 15.91 -3.25 3.15
N SER A 86 15.29 -2.09 2.88
CA SER A 86 15.63 -1.24 1.74
C SER A 86 17.07 -0.74 1.79
N LYS A 87 17.52 -0.27 2.96
CA LYS A 87 18.89 0.22 3.17
C LYS A 87 19.91 -0.88 2.89
N ASN A 88 19.71 -2.07 3.44
CA ASN A 88 20.60 -3.21 3.24
C ASN A 88 20.65 -3.67 1.79
N LEU A 89 19.49 -3.72 1.11
CA LEU A 89 19.41 -4.00 -0.32
C LEU A 89 20.24 -2.98 -1.10
N ILE A 90 20.05 -1.69 -0.86
CA ILE A 90 20.76 -0.63 -1.59
C ILE A 90 22.27 -0.71 -1.40
N LEU A 91 22.74 -0.91 -0.17
CA LEU A 91 24.17 -1.09 0.10
C LEU A 91 24.73 -2.30 -0.67
N THR A 92 24.00 -3.42 -0.67
CA THR A 92 24.37 -4.64 -1.42
C THR A 92 24.46 -4.38 -2.93
N LEU A 93 23.52 -3.61 -3.49
CA LEU A 93 23.51 -3.26 -4.91
C LEU A 93 24.68 -2.33 -5.28
N ILE A 94 25.03 -1.39 -4.40
CA ILE A 94 26.16 -0.47 -4.61
C ILE A 94 27.51 -1.20 -4.57
N GLU A 95 27.64 -2.21 -3.70
CA GLU A 95 28.86 -3.02 -3.56
C GLU A 95 29.06 -4.04 -4.69
N SER A 96 28.02 -4.30 -5.48
CA SER A 96 28.07 -5.27 -6.58
C SER A 96 29.10 -4.85 -7.63
N LYS A 97 29.94 -5.80 -8.08
CA LYS A 97 31.06 -5.52 -9.01
C LYS A 97 30.75 -5.86 -10.45
N ARG A 98 29.69 -6.66 -10.68
CA ARG A 98 29.25 -7.11 -12.01
C ARG A 98 27.73 -7.04 -12.13
N ALA A 99 27.23 -6.94 -13.36
CA ALA A 99 25.80 -6.84 -13.63
C ALA A 99 25.04 -8.12 -13.21
N GLU A 100 25.66 -9.30 -13.38
CA GLU A 100 25.11 -10.58 -12.92
C GLU A 100 24.94 -10.63 -11.41
N GLU A 101 25.94 -10.13 -10.69
CA GLU A 101 25.94 -10.06 -9.23
C GLU A 101 24.84 -9.12 -8.73
N LEU A 102 24.73 -7.94 -9.35
CA LEU A 102 23.65 -6.99 -9.05
C LEU A 102 22.28 -7.62 -9.28
N SER A 103 22.07 -8.26 -10.43
CA SER A 103 20.79 -8.93 -10.77
C SER A 103 20.44 -10.01 -9.76
N ASN A 104 21.40 -10.86 -9.40
CA ASN A 104 21.22 -11.92 -8.43
C ASN A 104 20.93 -11.40 -7.03
N ASN A 105 21.69 -10.41 -6.56
CA ASN A 105 21.50 -9.83 -5.24
C ASN A 105 20.15 -9.11 -5.17
N LEU A 106 19.77 -8.37 -6.22
CA LEU A 106 18.46 -7.75 -6.31
C LEU A 106 17.33 -8.78 -6.18
N CYS A 107 17.31 -9.80 -7.03
CA CYS A 107 16.21 -10.77 -7.06
C CYS A 107 16.17 -11.60 -5.77
N ARG A 108 17.33 -12.04 -5.26
CA ARG A 108 17.40 -12.84 -4.03
C ARG A 108 16.92 -12.04 -2.82
N ASN A 109 17.43 -10.83 -2.61
CA ASN A 109 17.07 -10.02 -1.45
C ASN A 109 15.59 -9.57 -1.52
N LEU A 110 15.07 -9.27 -2.72
CA LEU A 110 13.64 -8.97 -2.87
C LEU A 110 12.76 -10.14 -2.42
N VAL A 111 13.14 -11.38 -2.70
CA VAL A 111 12.36 -12.57 -2.30
C VAL A 111 12.64 -12.98 -0.85
N SER A 112 13.88 -12.87 -0.36
CA SER A 112 14.23 -13.30 1.00
C SER A 112 13.81 -12.30 2.07
N ASP A 113 13.96 -11.01 1.78
CA ASP A 113 13.82 -9.96 2.79
C ASP A 113 12.42 -9.37 2.79
N PHE A 114 11.57 -9.62 1.78
CA PHE A 114 10.23 -9.05 1.71
C PHE A 114 9.20 -10.18 1.66
N GLU A 115 8.50 -10.40 2.78
CA GLU A 115 7.62 -11.56 3.01
C GLU A 115 6.51 -11.72 1.98
N ASP A 116 6.02 -10.62 1.42
CA ASP A 116 4.92 -10.66 0.44
C ASP A 116 5.39 -10.81 -1.02
N ILE A 117 6.70 -10.92 -1.26
CA ILE A 117 7.31 -11.09 -2.59
C ILE A 117 7.73 -12.56 -2.77
N ASP A 118 6.98 -13.30 -3.57
CA ASP A 118 7.27 -14.70 -3.88
C ASP A 118 8.26 -14.85 -5.05
N TYR A 119 8.21 -13.92 -6.00
CA TYR A 119 9.02 -13.98 -7.22
C TYR A 119 9.55 -12.59 -7.56
N ALA A 120 10.79 -12.53 -8.04
CA ALA A 120 11.42 -11.32 -8.55
C ALA A 120 12.20 -11.62 -9.83
N SER A 121 12.21 -10.67 -10.76
CA SER A 121 12.93 -10.76 -12.02
C SER A 121 13.46 -9.39 -12.43
N LEU A 122 14.71 -9.34 -12.88
CA LEU A 122 15.30 -8.22 -13.61
C LEU A 122 15.56 -8.67 -15.03
N ILE A 123 15.01 -7.95 -16.01
CA ILE A 123 15.21 -8.21 -17.43
C ILE A 123 15.82 -6.97 -18.06
N LEU A 124 16.96 -7.12 -18.76
CA LEU A 124 17.58 -6.02 -19.49
C LEU A 124 17.24 -6.10 -20.98
N PHE A 125 17.07 -4.93 -21.60
CA PHE A 125 16.74 -4.78 -23.02
C PHE A 125 18.02 -4.44 -23.79
N ALA A 126 18.68 -5.47 -24.31
CA ALA A 126 19.93 -5.35 -25.05
C ALA A 126 20.10 -6.55 -26.00
N ASP A 127 21.16 -6.57 -26.80
CA ASP A 127 21.50 -7.75 -27.60
C ASP A 127 21.94 -8.89 -26.67
N PRO A 128 21.20 -10.01 -26.59
CA PRO A 128 21.54 -11.13 -25.72
C PRO A 128 22.90 -11.75 -26.06
N ASN A 129 23.38 -11.64 -27.31
CA ASN A 129 24.68 -12.18 -27.71
C ASN A 129 25.87 -11.35 -27.20
N ARG A 130 25.62 -10.09 -26.82
CA ARG A 130 26.66 -9.16 -26.35
C ARG A 130 26.74 -9.07 -24.84
N VAL A 131 25.58 -9.16 -24.17
CA VAL A 131 25.45 -8.87 -22.73
C VAL A 131 24.87 -10.05 -21.96
N GLY A 132 24.20 -10.99 -22.65
CA GLY A 132 23.55 -12.11 -22.00
C GLY A 132 24.54 -13.07 -21.34
N SER A 133 24.17 -13.55 -20.16
CA SER A 133 24.83 -14.67 -19.49
C SER A 133 23.78 -15.64 -18.97
N SER A 134 24.18 -16.83 -18.48
CA SER A 134 23.25 -17.79 -17.88
C SER A 134 22.49 -17.24 -16.66
N VAL A 135 22.97 -16.12 -16.11
CA VAL A 135 22.50 -15.52 -14.86
C VAL A 135 21.79 -14.20 -15.12
N LEU A 136 22.27 -13.42 -16.10
CA LEU A 136 21.67 -12.14 -16.45
C LEU A 136 20.66 -12.33 -17.58
N ARG A 137 19.39 -12.09 -17.27
CA ARG A 137 18.33 -12.21 -18.26
C ARG A 137 18.31 -10.99 -19.18
N VAL A 138 18.67 -11.21 -20.44
CA VAL A 138 18.71 -10.18 -21.49
C VAL A 138 17.81 -10.60 -22.64
N VAL A 139 17.03 -9.65 -23.15
CA VAL A 139 16.13 -9.83 -24.30
C VAL A 139 16.29 -8.66 -25.26
N SER A 140 15.99 -8.87 -26.54
CA SER A 140 16.04 -7.76 -27.49
C SER A 140 14.95 -6.72 -27.18
N PRO A 141 15.20 -5.43 -27.44
CA PRO A 141 14.18 -4.39 -27.27
C PRO A 141 12.89 -4.66 -28.06
N GLU A 142 12.99 -5.26 -29.25
CA GLU A 142 11.86 -5.62 -30.09
C GLU A 142 11.00 -6.70 -29.42
N GLN A 143 11.63 -7.72 -28.85
CA GLN A 143 10.93 -8.78 -28.11
C GLN A 143 10.22 -8.22 -26.88
N ALA A 144 10.90 -7.36 -26.11
CA ALA A 144 10.28 -6.70 -24.96
C ALA A 144 9.08 -5.83 -25.37
N GLN A 145 9.20 -5.09 -26.46
CA GLN A 145 8.12 -4.25 -26.98
C GLN A 145 6.90 -5.07 -27.43
N GLN A 146 7.12 -6.25 -28.02
CA GLN A 146 6.04 -7.15 -28.43
C GLN A 146 5.29 -7.74 -27.23
N GLN A 147 6.02 -8.16 -26.18
CA GLN A 147 5.45 -8.91 -25.06
C GLN A 147 4.87 -8.02 -23.96
N ILE A 148 5.57 -6.91 -23.63
CA ILE A 148 5.21 -6.04 -22.50
C ILE A 148 5.19 -4.55 -22.88
N GLY A 149 5.22 -4.20 -24.16
CA GLY A 149 5.29 -2.81 -24.62
C GLY A 149 4.12 -1.94 -24.17
N SER A 150 2.94 -2.51 -23.92
CA SER A 150 1.79 -1.84 -23.28
C SER A 150 2.13 -1.33 -21.88
N LEU A 151 2.81 -2.15 -21.09
CA LEU A 151 3.20 -1.89 -19.70
C LEU A 151 4.32 -0.85 -19.60
N LEU A 152 5.16 -0.73 -20.63
CA LEU A 152 6.31 0.18 -20.63
C LEU A 152 5.99 1.63 -21.00
N ARG A 153 4.85 1.90 -21.68
CA ARG A 153 4.51 3.24 -22.21
C ARG A 153 4.47 4.33 -21.14
N GLY A 154 3.99 3.99 -19.95
CA GLY A 154 3.76 4.95 -18.88
C GLY A 154 5.04 5.43 -18.19
N LYS A 155 6.17 4.73 -18.37
CA LYS A 155 7.43 4.96 -17.63
C LYS A 155 7.24 5.01 -16.10
N LYS A 156 6.16 4.42 -15.60
CA LYS A 156 5.74 4.41 -14.20
C LYS A 156 5.55 2.97 -13.75
N ALA A 157 5.55 2.78 -12.45
CA ALA A 157 5.23 1.49 -11.89
C ALA A 157 3.79 1.10 -12.22
N ILE A 158 3.57 -0.18 -12.50
CA ILE A 158 2.26 -0.78 -12.74
C ILE A 158 2.06 -1.87 -11.71
N CYS A 159 0.90 -1.89 -11.06
CA CYS A 159 0.51 -2.92 -10.11
C CYS A 159 -0.85 -3.50 -10.50
N GLY A 160 -0.97 -4.83 -10.46
CA GLY A 160 -2.24 -5.51 -10.64
C GLY A 160 -2.10 -6.95 -11.10
N VAL A 161 -3.17 -7.46 -11.70
CA VAL A 161 -3.20 -8.75 -12.38
C VAL A 161 -2.77 -8.52 -13.83
N LEU A 162 -1.65 -9.12 -14.22
CA LEU A 162 -1.11 -9.04 -15.57
C LEU A 162 -1.69 -10.14 -16.45
N ARG A 163 -1.56 -9.99 -17.78
CA ARG A 163 -2.00 -11.00 -18.75
C ARG A 163 -1.10 -12.25 -18.66
N PRO A 164 -1.62 -13.45 -18.97
CA PRO A 164 -0.81 -14.68 -18.93
C PRO A 164 0.47 -14.63 -19.78
N GLU A 165 0.41 -13.99 -20.95
CA GLU A 165 1.57 -13.78 -21.82
C GLU A 165 2.62 -12.87 -21.18
N GLU A 166 2.18 -11.78 -20.53
CA GLU A 166 3.05 -10.86 -19.79
C GLU A 166 3.69 -11.56 -18.59
N LEU A 167 2.93 -12.38 -17.84
CA LEU A 167 3.45 -13.18 -16.72
C LEU A 167 4.46 -14.24 -17.18
N SER A 168 4.16 -14.93 -18.27
CA SER A 168 5.06 -15.92 -18.88
C SER A 168 6.35 -15.26 -19.34
N PHE A 169 6.26 -14.08 -19.93
CA PHE A 169 7.42 -13.30 -20.28
C PHE A 169 8.19 -12.82 -19.04
N LEU A 170 7.55 -12.39 -17.96
CA LEU A 170 8.26 -11.84 -16.81
C LEU A 170 8.87 -12.91 -15.89
N PHE A 171 8.17 -14.03 -15.70
CA PHE A 171 8.48 -15.02 -14.65
C PHE A 171 8.63 -16.47 -15.17
N GLY A 172 8.48 -16.69 -16.48
CA GLY A 172 8.68 -17.99 -17.11
C GLY A 172 7.75 -19.06 -16.55
N GLN A 173 8.32 -20.20 -16.14
CA GLN A 173 7.60 -21.36 -15.58
C GLN A 173 6.78 -21.05 -14.32
N HIS A 174 7.01 -19.91 -13.65
CA HIS A 174 6.29 -19.53 -12.45
C HIS A 174 5.00 -18.74 -12.73
N ALA A 175 4.72 -18.39 -14.00
CA ALA A 175 3.58 -17.57 -14.38
C ALA A 175 2.24 -18.08 -13.84
N ASP A 176 2.02 -19.39 -13.84
CA ASP A 176 0.75 -20.01 -13.40
C ASP A 176 0.50 -19.89 -11.88
N HIS A 177 1.52 -19.56 -11.10
CA HIS A 177 1.43 -19.43 -9.64
C HIS A 177 1.25 -17.98 -9.18
N ILE A 178 1.23 -17.02 -10.10
CA ILE A 178 1.22 -15.59 -9.78
C ILE A 178 -0.22 -15.08 -9.68
N GLY A 179 -0.58 -14.56 -8.50
CA GLY A 179 -1.88 -13.92 -8.29
C GLY A 179 -1.87 -12.43 -8.62
N SER A 180 -0.79 -11.72 -8.28
CA SER A 180 -0.61 -10.30 -8.58
C SER A 180 0.86 -9.96 -8.81
N ALA A 181 1.14 -8.90 -9.57
CA ALA A 181 2.49 -8.45 -9.88
C ALA A 181 2.60 -6.92 -9.89
N ALA A 182 3.82 -6.46 -9.61
CA ALA A 182 4.23 -5.08 -9.80
C ALA A 182 5.44 -5.02 -10.73
N LEU A 183 5.46 -4.01 -11.61
CA LEU A 183 6.44 -3.84 -12.66
C LEU A 183 6.94 -2.40 -12.66
N MET A 184 8.26 -2.21 -12.71
CA MET A 184 8.89 -0.90 -12.81
C MET A 184 9.95 -0.88 -13.92
N PRO A 185 9.80 -0.02 -14.94
CA PRO A 185 10.81 0.16 -15.98
C PRO A 185 12.14 0.69 -15.41
N VAL A 186 13.25 0.12 -15.87
CA VAL A 186 14.63 0.56 -15.59
C VAL A 186 15.08 1.46 -16.75
N GLN A 187 15.55 2.67 -16.44
CA GLN A 187 15.90 3.69 -17.41
C GLN A 187 17.23 4.36 -17.06
N ALA A 188 18.32 4.00 -17.73
CA ALA A 188 19.59 4.72 -17.65
C ALA A 188 19.78 5.62 -18.89
N GLY A 189 18.74 6.36 -19.23
CA GLY A 189 18.63 7.20 -20.43
C GLY A 189 17.42 6.79 -21.28
N ASN A 190 17.50 5.64 -21.93
CA ASN A 190 16.36 4.96 -22.57
C ASN A 190 15.82 3.85 -21.64
N ILE A 191 14.69 3.22 -22.00
CA ILE A 191 14.22 2.04 -21.24
C ILE A 191 15.16 0.88 -21.56
N ASP A 192 16.03 0.58 -20.60
CA ASP A 192 17.09 -0.42 -20.73
C ASP A 192 16.74 -1.74 -20.03
N GLY A 193 15.56 -1.81 -19.41
CA GLY A 193 15.08 -3.02 -18.78
C GLY A 193 13.82 -2.83 -17.94
N VAL A 194 13.53 -3.84 -17.13
CA VAL A 194 12.37 -3.86 -16.25
C VAL A 194 12.66 -4.70 -15.00
N ILE A 195 12.24 -4.19 -13.85
CA ILE A 195 12.15 -4.94 -12.60
C ILE A 195 10.70 -5.38 -12.44
N ALA A 196 10.48 -6.66 -12.19
CA ALA A 196 9.18 -7.21 -11.89
C ALA A 196 9.22 -8.00 -10.58
N ILE A 197 8.23 -7.79 -9.73
CA ILE A 197 8.00 -8.55 -8.50
C ILE A 197 6.58 -9.12 -8.53
N ALA A 198 6.39 -10.28 -7.93
CA ALA A 198 5.10 -10.96 -7.92
C ALA A 198 4.84 -11.69 -6.61
N SER A 199 3.55 -11.82 -6.31
CA SER A 199 3.02 -12.53 -5.16
C SER A 199 2.01 -13.57 -5.64
N LYS A 200 1.96 -14.71 -4.94
CA LYS A 200 0.90 -15.70 -5.10
C LYS A 200 -0.47 -15.15 -4.67
N ASN A 201 -0.46 -14.13 -3.80
CA ASN A 201 -1.69 -13.49 -3.34
C ASN A 201 -2.21 -12.49 -4.40
N PRO A 202 -3.43 -12.67 -4.96
CA PRO A 202 -4.00 -11.75 -5.94
C PRO A 202 -4.38 -10.38 -5.37
N GLN A 203 -4.42 -10.24 -4.04
CA GLN A 203 -4.81 -9.01 -3.36
C GLN A 203 -3.61 -8.21 -2.84
N HIS A 204 -2.37 -8.66 -3.08
CA HIS A 204 -1.18 -7.97 -2.58
C HIS A 204 -0.83 -6.74 -3.44
N PHE A 205 -0.44 -6.94 -4.70
CA PHE A 205 -0.09 -5.83 -5.61
C PHE A 205 -1.32 -5.22 -6.27
N LYS A 206 -2.12 -4.50 -5.48
CA LYS A 206 -3.26 -3.73 -5.99
C LYS A 206 -2.80 -2.42 -6.63
N SER A 207 -3.60 -1.88 -7.55
CA SER A 207 -3.35 -0.56 -8.14
C SER A 207 -3.40 0.59 -7.11
N SER A 208 -3.94 0.34 -5.92
CA SER A 208 -3.93 1.27 -4.78
C SER A 208 -2.67 1.18 -3.90
N MET A 209 -1.81 0.18 -4.10
CA MET A 209 -0.55 0.07 -3.36
C MET A 209 0.43 1.15 -3.82
N GLY A 210 1.12 1.76 -2.86
CA GLY A 210 2.20 2.69 -3.15
C GLY A 210 3.37 1.97 -3.81
N THR A 211 3.85 2.51 -4.93
CA THR A 211 4.98 1.97 -5.70
C THR A 211 6.32 2.59 -5.33
N LEU A 212 6.32 3.50 -4.34
CA LEU A 212 7.49 4.29 -3.93
C LEU A 212 8.73 3.45 -3.64
N PHE A 213 8.56 2.30 -2.99
CA PHE A 213 9.67 1.39 -2.71
C PHE A 213 10.30 0.85 -4.01
N LEU A 214 9.48 0.32 -4.93
CA LEU A 214 9.96 -0.26 -6.17
C LEU A 214 10.56 0.80 -7.11
N GLU A 215 9.98 2.01 -7.11
CA GLU A 215 10.53 3.18 -7.80
C GLU A 215 11.93 3.53 -7.27
N TYR A 216 12.10 3.57 -5.95
CA TYR A 216 13.39 3.88 -5.33
C TYR A 216 14.46 2.83 -5.67
N ILE A 217 14.11 1.54 -5.63
CA ILE A 217 15.02 0.47 -6.04
C ILE A 217 15.38 0.61 -7.53
N ALA A 218 14.41 0.90 -8.40
CA ALA A 218 14.68 1.14 -9.81
C ALA A 218 15.63 2.32 -10.04
N GLU A 219 15.49 3.42 -9.28
CA GLU A 219 16.42 4.55 -9.35
C GLU A 219 17.85 4.17 -8.97
N VAL A 220 18.03 3.34 -7.95
CA VAL A 220 19.35 2.86 -7.53
C VAL A 220 19.95 1.95 -8.60
N VAL A 221 19.17 1.02 -9.15
CA VAL A 221 19.58 0.15 -10.25
C VAL A 221 19.99 0.99 -11.48
N ASN A 222 19.22 2.02 -11.83
CA ASN A 222 19.53 2.95 -12.94
C ASN A 222 20.89 3.64 -12.78
N ARG A 223 21.34 3.88 -11.55
CA ARG A 223 22.64 4.52 -11.27
C ARG A 223 23.80 3.52 -11.21
N CYS A 224 23.54 2.30 -10.76
CA CYS A 224 24.56 1.27 -10.60
C CYS A 224 24.84 0.55 -11.92
N LEU A 225 23.78 0.14 -12.64
CA LEU A 225 23.88 -0.71 -13.83
C LEU A 225 24.80 -0.14 -14.93
N PRO A 226 24.75 1.15 -15.30
CA PRO A 226 25.62 1.68 -16.34
C PRO A 226 27.11 1.60 -16.03
N LYS A 227 27.49 1.65 -14.74
CA LYS A 227 28.89 1.54 -14.32
C LYS A 227 29.39 0.10 -14.45
N LEU A 228 28.52 -0.86 -14.13
CA LEU A 228 28.84 -2.29 -14.22
C LEU A 228 28.89 -2.77 -15.68
N MET A 229 28.04 -2.18 -16.52
CA MET A 229 27.99 -2.43 -17.97
C MET A 229 29.14 -1.78 -18.75
N LYS A 230 29.87 -0.82 -18.16
CA LYS A 230 31.02 -0.12 -18.76
C LYS A 230 32.37 -0.53 -18.12
N GLY A 231 32.39 -1.61 -17.34
CA GLY A 231 33.61 -2.12 -16.70
C GLY A 231 34.68 -2.57 -17.71
N PRO A 232 35.95 -2.71 -17.30
CA PRO A 232 37.15 -2.71 -18.16
C PRO A 232 37.36 -3.97 -19.02
N PHE A 233 36.30 -4.71 -19.35
CA PHE A 233 36.34 -5.94 -20.14
C PHE A 233 35.52 -5.86 -21.44
N LEU A 234 35.24 -4.64 -21.92
CA LEU A 234 34.91 -4.37 -23.32
C LEU A 234 36.17 -3.98 -24.09
#